data_AF-A0A1Q4ZSA4-F1
#
_entry.id   AF-A0A1Q4ZSA4-F1
#
_cell.length_a   1.000
_cell.length_b   1.000
_cell.length_c   1.000
_cell.angle_alpha   90.00
_cell.angle_beta   90.00
_cell.angle_gamma   90.00
#
_symmetry.space_group_name_H-M   'P 1'
#
loop_
_entity.id
_entity.type
_entity.pdbx_description
1 polymer ?
#
loop_
_entity_poly.entity_id
_entity_poly.type
_entity_poly.pdbx_seq_one_letter_code
_entity_poly.pdbx_strand_id
1 'polypeptide(L)'
;MIVLSHVLTALDLLDRPDASGDLVAEHLRTLGDNACSITVETVAGELGSTDFICVTVPGSRGKTAGGDAPTLGVVGRLGGIGARPELIGYVSDGDGATAAIAAAAKLLAMHARGDVLPGDVVISTHICPDAPTRPHDPVPFMDSPVDITAMNEHEVTPEMDAVLSIDTTKGNRLINHRGIAISPTVRAGYILPASADLIGVLETVSGEPAVVFPLSTQDITPYGNGLYHLNSILQPAVATAAPVVGVAITTVTPVAGCATGASHEVDIALAARFAVEVAKGFTAGAVSFHDEAQAALLESLYGPATHLQTTGQVPAHA
;
A
#
# COMPACT_ATOMS: atom_id res chain seq x y z
N MET A 1 14.28 -12.93 9.52
CA MET A 1 12.88 -12.61 9.88
C MET A 1 11.94 -13.45 9.02
N ILE A 2 11.00 -14.20 9.61
CA ILE A 2 10.04 -15.03 8.85
C ILE A 2 8.74 -14.25 8.68
N VAL A 3 8.36 -13.91 7.44
CA VAL A 3 7.09 -13.26 7.06
C VAL A 3 6.25 -14.19 6.18
N LEU A 4 6.87 -15.12 5.45
CA LEU A 4 6.19 -16.03 4.52
C LEU A 4 5.06 -16.83 5.16
N SER A 5 5.22 -17.27 6.41
CA SER A 5 4.14 -17.97 7.12
C SER A 5 2.88 -17.11 7.28
N HIS A 6 3.04 -15.81 7.54
CA HIS A 6 1.91 -14.88 7.64
C HIS A 6 1.27 -14.62 6.27
N VAL A 7 2.06 -14.62 5.19
CA VAL A 7 1.55 -14.53 3.82
C VAL A 7 0.68 -15.74 3.48
N LEU A 8 1.16 -16.96 3.76
CA LEU A 8 0.39 -18.17 3.49
C LEU A 8 -0.94 -18.17 4.26
N THR A 9 -0.91 -17.80 5.54
CA THR A 9 -2.15 -17.70 6.33
C THR A 9 -3.08 -16.59 5.84
N ALA A 10 -2.55 -15.44 5.43
CA ALA A 10 -3.36 -14.37 4.87
C ALA A 10 -4.02 -14.80 3.55
N LEU A 11 -3.29 -15.45 2.65
CA LEU A 11 -3.85 -16.00 1.40
C LEU A 11 -4.95 -17.02 1.67
N ASP A 12 -4.74 -17.95 2.62
CA ASP A 12 -5.76 -18.94 2.99
C ASP A 12 -7.06 -18.28 3.53
N LEU A 13 -6.95 -17.14 4.22
CA LEU A 13 -8.12 -16.40 4.71
C LEU A 13 -8.81 -15.61 3.58
N LEU A 14 -8.01 -14.99 2.70
CA LEU A 14 -8.50 -14.08 1.65
C LEU A 14 -9.01 -14.83 0.40
N ASP A 15 -8.56 -16.06 0.14
CA ASP A 15 -9.08 -16.89 -0.97
C ASP A 15 -10.50 -17.43 -0.72
N ARG A 16 -11.04 -17.22 0.48
CA ARG A 16 -12.37 -17.69 0.81
C ARG A 16 -13.45 -16.83 0.15
N PRO A 17 -14.56 -17.43 -0.31
CA PRO A 17 -15.70 -16.66 -0.82
C PRO A 17 -16.38 -15.81 0.26
N ASP A 18 -16.22 -16.16 1.54
CA ASP A 18 -16.72 -15.41 2.70
C ASP A 18 -15.61 -14.59 3.40
N ALA A 19 -14.51 -14.30 2.70
CA ALA A 19 -13.46 -13.43 3.24
C ALA A 19 -14.04 -12.06 3.59
N SER A 20 -13.75 -11.59 4.80
CA SER A 20 -14.25 -10.33 5.35
C SER A 20 -13.20 -9.66 6.24
N GLY A 21 -13.38 -8.37 6.51
CA GLY A 21 -12.57 -7.63 7.46
C GLY A 21 -12.59 -8.25 8.85
N ASP A 22 -13.77 -8.73 9.29
CA ASP A 22 -13.93 -9.38 10.58
C ASP A 22 -13.13 -10.69 10.69
N LEU A 23 -13.14 -11.53 9.65
CA LEU A 23 -12.39 -12.78 9.62
C LEU A 23 -10.87 -12.52 9.75
N VAL A 24 -10.37 -11.52 9.01
CA VAL A 24 -8.96 -11.12 9.08
C VAL A 24 -8.64 -10.51 10.44
N ALA A 25 -9.50 -9.63 10.96
CA ALA A 25 -9.31 -9.00 12.25
C ALA A 25 -9.30 -10.02 13.41
N GLU A 26 -10.16 -11.04 13.37
CA GLU A 26 -10.14 -12.15 14.33
C GLU A 26 -8.78 -12.85 14.34
N HIS A 27 -8.26 -13.20 13.16
CA HIS A 27 -6.94 -13.80 13.04
C HIS A 27 -5.83 -12.89 13.61
N LEU A 28 -5.81 -11.61 13.22
CA LEU A 28 -4.79 -10.65 13.65
C LEU A 28 -4.83 -10.41 15.18
N ARG A 29 -6.01 -10.41 15.80
CA ARG A 29 -6.18 -10.32 17.27
C ARG A 29 -5.54 -11.49 18.00
N THR A 30 -5.39 -12.66 17.37
CA THR A 30 -4.67 -13.80 17.99
C THR A 30 -3.15 -13.61 18.07
N LEU A 31 -2.61 -12.66 17.29
CA LEU A 31 -1.17 -12.39 17.19
C LEU A 31 -0.73 -11.19 18.02
N GLY A 32 -1.60 -10.19 18.17
CA GLY A 32 -1.33 -8.95 18.90
C GLY A 32 -1.58 -9.07 20.40
N ASP A 33 -1.16 -8.04 21.13
CA ASP A 33 -1.57 -7.82 22.52
C ASP A 33 -2.59 -6.67 22.61
N ASN A 34 -3.06 -6.39 23.83
CA ASN A 34 -4.09 -5.38 24.09
C ASN A 34 -3.65 -3.94 23.82
N ALA A 35 -2.37 -3.67 23.55
CA ALA A 35 -1.90 -2.34 23.20
C ALA A 35 -2.18 -2.02 21.72
N CYS A 36 -2.31 -3.05 20.88
CA CYS A 36 -2.57 -2.89 19.45
C CYS A 36 -4.06 -2.64 19.18
N SER A 37 -4.36 -1.80 18.19
CA SER A 37 -5.74 -1.54 17.75
C SER A 37 -6.01 -2.20 16.39
N ILE A 38 -7.19 -2.81 16.24
CA ILE A 38 -7.66 -3.38 14.97
C ILE A 38 -9.12 -2.98 14.79
N THR A 39 -9.37 -2.13 13.80
CA THR A 39 -10.70 -1.64 13.44
C THR A 39 -11.12 -2.16 12.07
N VAL A 40 -12.40 -2.48 11.93
CA VAL A 40 -13.02 -2.89 10.67
C VAL A 40 -14.23 -1.99 10.44
N GLU A 41 -14.36 -1.48 9.23
CA GLU A 41 -15.49 -0.66 8.80
C GLU A 41 -15.97 -1.10 7.42
N THR A 42 -17.23 -1.52 7.34
CA THR A 42 -17.87 -1.85 6.06
C THR A 42 -18.37 -0.58 5.40
N VAL A 43 -17.90 -0.30 4.19
CA VAL A 43 -18.29 0.85 3.39
C VAL A 43 -19.04 0.35 2.15
N ALA A 44 -20.22 0.92 1.92
CA ALA A 44 -21.04 0.62 0.76
C ALA A 44 -20.79 1.64 -0.37
N GLY A 45 -20.73 1.15 -1.61
CA GLY A 45 -20.75 1.97 -2.81
C GLY A 45 -21.81 1.48 -3.80
N GLU A 46 -21.85 2.06 -5.00
CA GLU A 46 -22.89 1.75 -5.99
C GLU A 46 -22.82 0.31 -6.52
N LEU A 47 -21.62 -0.28 -6.52
CA LEU A 47 -21.33 -1.59 -7.10
C LEU A 47 -21.22 -2.72 -6.05
N GLY A 48 -21.43 -2.42 -4.77
CA GLY A 48 -21.33 -3.40 -3.69
C GLY A 48 -20.83 -2.78 -2.39
N SER A 49 -20.08 -3.53 -1.60
CA SER A 49 -19.45 -3.06 -0.38
C SER A 49 -18.06 -3.66 -0.22
N THR A 50 -17.23 -3.03 0.61
CA THR A 50 -15.94 -3.56 1.01
C THR A 50 -15.70 -3.31 2.49
N ASP A 51 -14.94 -4.18 3.14
CA ASP A 51 -14.51 -3.98 4.52
C ASP A 51 -13.13 -3.33 4.55
N PHE A 52 -13.03 -2.10 5.03
CA PHE A 52 -11.75 -1.49 5.37
C PHE A 52 -11.26 -2.03 6.70
N ILE A 53 -9.99 -2.42 6.75
CA ILE A 53 -9.33 -2.85 7.98
C ILE A 53 -8.13 -1.93 8.24
N CYS A 54 -8.04 -1.43 9.47
CA CYS A 54 -6.91 -0.64 9.94
C CYS A 54 -6.33 -1.26 11.20
N VAL A 55 -5.00 -1.42 11.21
CA VAL A 55 -4.22 -1.98 12.30
C VAL A 55 -3.22 -0.94 12.76
N THR A 56 -3.29 -0.57 14.03
CA THR A 56 -2.29 0.30 14.66
C THR A 56 -1.44 -0.53 15.62
N VAL A 57 -0.14 -0.60 15.33
CA VAL A 57 0.87 -1.20 16.22
C VAL A 57 1.62 -0.05 16.91
N PRO A 58 1.42 0.16 18.22
CA PRO A 58 2.02 1.29 18.92
C PRO A 58 3.54 1.14 19.05
N GLY A 59 4.25 2.27 18.97
CA GLY A 59 5.67 2.34 19.25
C GLY A 59 5.97 2.73 20.69
N SER A 60 7.15 2.35 21.19
CA SER A 60 7.62 2.70 22.54
C SER A 60 7.75 4.20 22.81
N ARG A 61 7.94 5.00 21.75
CA ARG A 61 7.94 6.47 21.73
C ARG A 61 7.05 7.01 20.61
N GLY A 62 6.08 6.22 20.17
CA GLY A 62 5.14 6.62 19.12
C GLY A 62 4.15 7.68 19.61
N LYS A 63 3.47 8.34 18.67
CA LYS A 63 2.46 9.37 18.95
C LYS A 63 1.30 8.82 19.77
N THR A 64 0.91 7.56 19.57
CA THR A 64 -0.13 6.89 20.37
C THR A 64 0.24 6.76 21.85
N ALA A 65 1.54 6.70 22.16
CA ALA A 65 2.09 6.70 23.52
C ALA A 65 2.47 8.11 24.02
N GLY A 66 2.14 9.16 23.26
CA GLY A 66 2.47 10.56 23.57
C GLY A 66 3.93 10.95 23.29
N GLY A 67 4.65 10.14 22.52
CA GLY A 67 6.01 10.44 22.06
C GLY A 67 6.05 11.20 20.72
N ASP A 68 7.25 11.30 20.15
CA ASP A 68 7.57 12.09 18.96
C ASP A 68 8.21 11.27 17.83
N ALA A 69 8.36 9.95 18.00
CA ALA A 69 8.88 9.09 16.93
C ALA A 69 7.90 9.08 15.75
N PRO A 70 8.40 9.13 14.50
CA PRO A 70 7.52 9.25 13.34
C PRO A 70 6.71 7.97 13.13
N THR A 71 5.51 8.13 12.60
CA THR A 71 4.56 7.06 12.32
C THR A 71 4.66 6.66 10.85
N LEU A 72 4.89 5.37 10.58
CA LEU A 72 4.85 4.85 9.21
C LEU A 72 3.43 4.38 8.86
N GLY A 73 2.92 4.83 7.71
CA GLY A 73 1.77 4.23 7.03
C GLY A 73 2.18 3.11 6.08
N VAL A 74 1.47 1.98 6.12
CA VAL A 74 1.58 0.90 5.13
C VAL A 74 0.19 0.62 4.55
N VAL A 75 -0.01 1.01 3.30
CA VAL A 75 -1.29 0.85 2.61
C VAL A 75 -1.19 -0.32 1.63
N GLY A 76 -2.07 -1.30 1.74
CA GLY A 76 -2.27 -2.32 0.71
C GLY A 76 -3.34 -1.88 -0.27
N ARG A 77 -2.94 -1.46 -1.47
CA ARG A 77 -3.81 -1.00 -2.56
C ARG A 77 -4.23 -2.14 -3.48
N LEU A 78 -5.48 -2.07 -3.91
CA LEU A 78 -6.15 -3.01 -4.80
C LEU A 78 -7.52 -2.44 -5.24
N GLY A 79 -8.15 -3.05 -6.24
CA GLY A 79 -9.59 -2.99 -6.47
C GLY A 79 -10.35 -4.11 -5.77
N GLY A 80 -9.76 -5.31 -5.63
CA GLY A 80 -10.35 -6.38 -4.83
C GLY A 80 -9.52 -7.67 -4.75
N ILE A 81 -9.82 -8.52 -3.77
CA ILE A 81 -9.12 -9.81 -3.55
C ILE A 81 -9.78 -10.97 -4.31
N GLY A 82 -10.96 -10.75 -4.87
CA GLY A 82 -11.66 -11.69 -5.75
C GLY A 82 -12.63 -11.00 -6.70
N ALA A 83 -13.05 -11.71 -7.74
CA ALA A 83 -14.04 -11.26 -8.73
C ALA A 83 -15.17 -12.29 -8.88
N ARG A 84 -15.66 -12.79 -7.75
CA ARG A 84 -16.72 -13.80 -7.71
C ARG A 84 -18.08 -13.14 -8.03
N PRO A 85 -19.04 -13.90 -8.61
CA PRO A 85 -18.94 -15.31 -9.00
C PRO A 85 -18.24 -15.54 -10.36
N GLU A 86 -17.92 -14.50 -11.12
CA GLU A 86 -17.40 -14.59 -12.49
C GLU A 86 -16.05 -15.32 -12.57
N LEU A 87 -15.18 -15.09 -11.58
CA LEU A 87 -13.89 -15.74 -11.42
C LEU A 87 -13.78 -16.33 -10.02
N ILE A 88 -13.73 -17.66 -9.95
CA ILE A 88 -13.60 -18.40 -8.70
C ILE A 88 -12.13 -18.44 -8.29
N GLY A 89 -11.86 -17.98 -7.07
CA GLY A 89 -10.52 -17.97 -6.48
C GLY A 89 -10.02 -16.55 -6.23
N TYR A 90 -8.92 -16.48 -5.49
CA TYR A 90 -8.17 -15.26 -5.23
C TYR A 90 -7.56 -14.73 -6.53
N VAL A 91 -7.68 -13.41 -6.73
CA VAL A 91 -7.18 -12.75 -7.94
C VAL A 91 -5.87 -12.02 -7.65
N SER A 92 -5.04 -11.87 -8.67
CA SER A 92 -3.71 -11.27 -8.54
C SER A 92 -3.72 -9.90 -7.86
N ASP A 93 -4.75 -9.10 -8.12
CA ASP A 93 -4.86 -7.72 -7.64
C ASP A 93 -4.77 -7.60 -6.11
N GLY A 94 -5.20 -8.64 -5.38
CA GLY A 94 -5.16 -8.66 -3.93
C GLY A 94 -3.77 -8.71 -3.30
N ASP A 95 -2.69 -8.97 -4.05
CA ASP A 95 -1.35 -9.22 -3.49
C ASP A 95 -0.85 -8.08 -2.59
N GLY A 96 -1.20 -6.83 -2.91
CA GLY A 96 -0.91 -5.66 -2.08
C GLY A 96 -1.59 -5.72 -0.71
N ALA A 97 -2.88 -6.06 -0.66
CA ALA A 97 -3.61 -6.26 0.61
C ALA A 97 -3.01 -7.41 1.43
N THR A 98 -2.69 -8.53 0.78
CA THR A 98 -2.05 -9.67 1.45
C THR A 98 -0.70 -9.29 2.03
N ALA A 99 0.12 -8.51 1.30
CA ALA A 99 1.40 -8.04 1.82
C ALA A 99 1.22 -7.12 3.03
N ALA A 100 0.26 -6.20 3.00
CA ALA A 100 -0.06 -5.31 4.11
C ALA A 100 -0.54 -6.10 5.34
N ILE A 101 -1.48 -7.04 5.18
CA ILE A 101 -1.98 -7.90 6.25
C ILE A 101 -0.86 -8.76 6.84
N ALA A 102 0.03 -9.32 6.00
CA ALA A 102 1.17 -10.10 6.47
C ALA A 102 2.20 -9.24 7.24
N ALA A 103 2.40 -7.98 6.82
CA ALA A 103 3.22 -7.01 7.56
C ALA A 103 2.60 -6.68 8.93
N ALA A 104 1.29 -6.42 8.98
CA ALA A 104 0.56 -6.20 10.23
C ALA A 104 0.67 -7.42 11.16
N ALA A 105 0.36 -8.62 10.67
CA ALA A 105 0.49 -9.87 11.41
C ALA A 105 1.90 -10.05 12.00
N LYS A 106 2.93 -9.72 11.22
CA LYS A 106 4.32 -9.81 11.66
C LYS A 106 4.64 -8.80 12.76
N LEU A 107 4.22 -7.54 12.60
CA LEU A 107 4.46 -6.47 13.58
C LEU A 107 3.72 -6.72 14.89
N LEU A 108 2.47 -7.18 14.83
CA LEU A 108 1.69 -7.60 16.00
C LEU A 108 2.40 -8.71 16.77
N ALA A 109 2.84 -9.77 16.06
CA ALA A 109 3.55 -10.89 16.68
C ALA A 109 4.93 -10.48 17.24
N MET A 110 5.58 -9.46 16.69
CA MET A 110 6.81 -8.88 17.24
C MET A 110 6.51 -8.13 18.54
N HIS A 111 5.53 -7.22 18.50
CA HIS A 111 5.11 -6.41 19.64
C HIS A 111 4.73 -7.29 20.84
N ALA A 112 3.88 -8.31 20.63
CA ALA A 112 3.46 -9.24 21.68
C ALA A 112 4.61 -10.06 22.28
N ARG A 113 5.76 -10.18 21.59
CA ARG A 113 6.97 -10.87 22.07
C ARG A 113 7.98 -9.92 22.71
N GLY A 114 7.66 -8.63 22.79
CA GLY A 114 8.52 -7.58 23.36
C GLY A 114 9.42 -6.88 22.34
N ASP A 115 9.35 -7.22 21.05
CA ASP A 115 10.05 -6.49 19.98
C ASP A 115 9.22 -5.27 19.58
N VAL A 116 9.26 -4.22 20.40
CA VAL A 116 8.49 -2.97 20.20
C VAL A 116 9.31 -1.96 19.40
N LEU A 117 8.74 -1.43 18.32
CA LEU A 117 9.40 -0.41 17.48
C LEU A 117 9.46 0.95 18.21
N PRO A 118 10.35 1.87 17.80
CA PRO A 118 10.40 3.20 18.40
C PRO A 118 9.13 4.05 18.17
N GLY A 119 8.52 3.96 17.00
CA GLY A 119 7.36 4.76 16.57
C GLY A 119 6.21 3.87 16.11
N ASP A 120 5.05 4.49 15.90
CA ASP A 120 3.83 3.75 15.53
C ASP A 120 3.91 3.25 14.09
N VAL A 121 3.19 2.16 13.80
CA VAL A 121 2.92 1.72 12.43
C VAL A 121 1.42 1.59 12.26
N VAL A 122 0.89 2.27 11.25
CA VAL A 122 -0.52 2.18 10.84
C VAL A 122 -0.58 1.43 9.53
N ILE A 123 -1.29 0.30 9.51
CA ILE A 123 -1.44 -0.55 8.34
C ILE A 123 -2.90 -0.58 7.94
N SER A 124 -3.20 -0.28 6.69
CA SER A 124 -4.56 -0.20 6.17
C SER A 124 -4.70 -0.89 4.82
N THR A 125 -5.86 -1.50 4.59
CA THR A 125 -6.27 -2.07 3.30
C THR A 125 -7.77 -2.34 3.33
N HIS A 126 -8.33 -2.88 2.26
CA HIS A 126 -9.71 -3.32 2.22
C HIS A 126 -9.87 -4.74 1.67
N ILE A 127 -10.97 -5.37 2.05
CA ILE A 127 -11.28 -6.78 1.77
C ILE A 127 -12.61 -6.81 1.00
N CYS A 128 -12.52 -7.17 -0.28
CA CYS A 128 -13.66 -7.37 -1.17
C CYS A 128 -13.48 -8.67 -1.98
N PRO A 129 -14.19 -9.76 -1.62
CA PRO A 129 -14.04 -11.08 -2.25
C PRO A 129 -14.72 -11.23 -3.63
N ASP A 130 -15.54 -10.25 -4.00
CA ASP A 130 -16.46 -10.24 -5.14
C ASP A 130 -16.48 -8.87 -5.86
N ALA A 131 -15.30 -8.28 -6.01
CA ALA A 131 -15.15 -6.96 -6.64
C ALA A 131 -15.48 -6.99 -8.16
N PRO A 132 -16.01 -5.88 -8.70
CA PRO A 132 -16.27 -5.75 -10.13
C PRO A 132 -14.97 -5.75 -10.96
N THR A 133 -15.10 -5.95 -12.28
CA THR A 133 -13.98 -5.81 -13.23
C THR A 133 -14.30 -4.76 -14.29
N ARG A 134 -13.26 -4.10 -14.81
CA ARG A 134 -13.39 -3.05 -15.84
C ARG A 134 -12.50 -3.32 -17.06
N PRO A 135 -12.96 -2.98 -18.28
CA PRO A 135 -12.12 -3.04 -19.49
C PRO A 135 -10.88 -2.15 -19.37
N HIS A 136 -9.70 -2.68 -19.73
CA HIS A 136 -8.42 -1.96 -19.71
C HIS A 136 -7.38 -2.64 -20.65
N ASP A 137 -6.36 -1.91 -21.13
CA ASP A 137 -5.26 -2.42 -21.98
C ASP A 137 -3.91 -2.35 -21.22
N PRO A 138 -3.08 -3.42 -21.19
CA PRO A 138 -3.11 -4.62 -22.04
C PRO A 138 -4.04 -5.74 -21.55
N VAL A 139 -4.62 -5.60 -20.36
CA VAL A 139 -5.45 -6.61 -19.70
C VAL A 139 -6.54 -5.93 -18.86
N PRO A 140 -7.70 -6.57 -18.64
CA PRO A 140 -8.74 -6.06 -17.75
C PRO A 140 -8.20 -5.78 -16.34
N PHE A 141 -8.70 -4.72 -15.73
CA PHE A 141 -8.36 -4.34 -14.37
C PHE A 141 -9.48 -4.76 -13.41
N MET A 142 -9.10 -5.01 -12.16
CA MET A 142 -10.08 -5.01 -11.08
C MET A 142 -10.61 -3.59 -10.92
N ASP A 143 -11.88 -3.49 -10.57
CA ASP A 143 -12.51 -2.27 -10.13
C ASP A 143 -12.86 -2.42 -8.64
N SER A 144 -13.15 -1.32 -7.96
CA SER A 144 -13.48 -1.32 -6.53
C SER A 144 -14.98 -1.05 -6.32
N PRO A 145 -15.61 -1.61 -5.28
CA PRO A 145 -16.99 -1.25 -4.93
C PRO A 145 -17.16 0.23 -4.56
N VAL A 146 -16.09 0.89 -4.13
CA VAL A 146 -16.06 2.29 -3.68
C VAL A 146 -15.08 3.10 -4.52
N ASP A 147 -15.29 4.41 -4.61
CA ASP A 147 -14.40 5.28 -5.37
C ASP A 147 -13.04 5.50 -4.68
N ILE A 148 -12.08 6.03 -5.43
CA ILE A 148 -10.73 6.27 -4.93
C ILE A 148 -10.67 7.28 -3.77
N THR A 149 -11.65 8.20 -3.69
CA THR A 149 -11.70 9.21 -2.64
C THR A 149 -12.06 8.52 -1.33
N ALA A 150 -13.10 7.68 -1.34
CA ALA A 150 -13.46 6.84 -0.22
C ALA A 150 -12.29 5.92 0.19
N MET A 151 -11.59 5.29 -0.76
CA MET A 151 -10.40 4.48 -0.44
C MET A 151 -9.32 5.32 0.26
N ASN A 152 -9.02 6.51 -0.27
CA ASN A 152 -8.05 7.42 0.33
C ASN A 152 -8.41 7.82 1.76
N GLU A 153 -9.67 8.15 2.01
CA GLU A 153 -10.16 8.59 3.33
C GLU A 153 -10.04 7.48 4.39
N HIS A 154 -10.21 6.22 4.00
CA HIS A 154 -10.15 5.09 4.94
C HIS A 154 -8.75 4.47 5.05
N GLU A 155 -7.89 4.66 4.04
CA GLU A 155 -6.55 4.07 4.02
C GLU A 155 -5.43 5.02 4.46
N VAL A 156 -5.59 6.34 4.27
CA VAL A 156 -4.54 7.33 4.56
C VAL A 156 -4.97 8.20 5.73
N THR A 157 -4.24 8.13 6.84
CA THR A 157 -4.60 8.85 8.06
C THR A 157 -3.64 10.01 8.36
N PRO A 158 -4.12 11.11 8.99
CA PRO A 158 -3.28 12.29 9.23
C PRO A 158 -2.06 12.05 10.12
N GLU A 159 -2.05 10.99 10.94
CA GLU A 159 -0.93 10.65 11.81
C GLU A 159 0.28 10.08 11.07
N MET A 160 0.12 9.59 9.83
CA MET A 160 1.19 9.01 9.02
C MET A 160 2.20 10.09 8.56
N ASP A 161 3.47 9.95 8.94
CA ASP A 161 4.55 10.87 8.54
C ASP A 161 5.23 10.44 7.23
N ALA A 162 5.00 9.21 6.78
CA ALA A 162 5.36 8.68 5.48
C ALA A 162 4.46 7.48 5.14
N VAL A 163 4.30 7.17 3.85
CA VAL A 163 3.45 6.06 3.40
C VAL A 163 4.19 5.15 2.43
N LEU A 164 4.23 3.85 2.73
CA LEU A 164 4.46 2.82 1.72
C LEU A 164 3.12 2.37 1.16
N SER A 165 2.96 2.47 -0.15
CA SER A 165 1.76 2.04 -0.87
C SER A 165 2.06 0.80 -1.68
N ILE A 166 1.66 -0.36 -1.17
CA ILE A 166 1.92 -1.66 -1.77
C ILE A 166 0.78 -1.99 -2.74
N ASP A 167 1.09 -2.27 -4.00
CA ASP A 167 0.08 -2.55 -5.02
C ASP A 167 0.55 -3.66 -5.97
N THR A 168 -0.40 -4.40 -6.52
CA THR A 168 -0.16 -5.38 -7.59
C THR A 168 0.02 -4.68 -8.93
N THR A 169 1.24 -4.30 -9.25
CA THR A 169 1.59 -3.63 -10.51
C THR A 169 2.04 -4.63 -11.58
N LYS A 170 1.28 -5.70 -11.81
CA LYS A 170 1.58 -6.73 -12.83
C LYS A 170 0.94 -6.44 -14.19
N GLY A 171 -0.08 -5.59 -14.26
CA GLY A 171 -0.86 -5.32 -15.46
C GLY A 171 -0.17 -4.44 -16.51
N ASN A 172 1.13 -4.20 -16.44
CA ASN A 172 1.84 -3.24 -17.29
C ASN A 172 3.08 -3.85 -17.96
N ARG A 173 3.67 -3.09 -18.90
CA ARG A 173 4.91 -3.44 -19.60
C ARG A 173 6.09 -2.55 -19.23
N LEU A 174 5.88 -1.55 -18.37
CA LEU A 174 6.90 -0.59 -17.96
C LEU A 174 7.89 -1.23 -16.98
N ILE A 175 7.38 -2.02 -16.03
CA ILE A 175 8.18 -2.71 -15.02
C ILE A 175 8.35 -4.17 -15.44
N ASN A 176 9.39 -4.44 -16.22
CA ASN A 176 9.73 -5.80 -16.65
C ASN A 176 10.69 -6.48 -15.64
N HIS A 177 10.20 -6.71 -14.43
CA HIS A 177 10.93 -7.34 -13.34
C HIS A 177 9.97 -8.28 -12.59
N ARG A 178 10.50 -9.38 -12.03
CA ARG A 178 9.74 -10.23 -11.10
C ARG A 178 10.27 -9.99 -9.70
N GLY A 179 9.36 -9.73 -8.76
CA GLY A 179 9.68 -9.40 -7.39
C GLY A 179 8.97 -8.11 -7.00
N ILE A 180 9.69 -7.19 -6.38
CA ILE A 180 9.17 -5.85 -6.08
C ILE A 180 10.04 -4.75 -6.69
N ALA A 181 9.39 -3.65 -7.07
CA ALA A 181 10.05 -2.41 -7.48
C ALA A 181 9.49 -1.25 -6.65
N ILE A 182 10.30 -0.22 -6.41
CA ILE A 182 9.86 0.98 -5.69
C ILE A 182 9.77 2.19 -6.61
N SER A 183 8.86 3.11 -6.32
CA SER A 183 8.81 4.40 -7.01
C SER A 183 9.87 5.36 -6.44
N PRO A 184 10.22 6.44 -7.17
CA PRO A 184 10.71 7.65 -6.54
C PRO A 184 9.71 8.16 -5.50
N THR A 185 10.19 8.93 -4.53
CA THR A 185 9.33 9.48 -3.47
C THR A 185 8.45 10.58 -4.02
N VAL A 186 7.16 10.53 -3.74
CA VAL A 186 6.21 11.59 -4.11
C VAL A 186 5.77 12.33 -2.87
N ARG A 187 5.88 13.66 -2.88
CA ARG A 187 5.51 14.49 -1.73
C ARG A 187 4.88 15.80 -2.23
N ALA A 188 3.67 16.10 -1.76
CA ALA A 188 2.99 17.38 -2.03
C ALA A 188 2.98 17.81 -3.51
N GLY A 189 2.74 16.85 -4.42
CA GLY A 189 2.72 17.08 -5.88
C GLY A 189 4.09 17.08 -6.57
N TYR A 190 5.19 16.86 -5.84
CA TYR A 190 6.53 16.68 -6.42
C TYR A 190 6.92 15.21 -6.52
N ILE A 191 7.58 14.85 -7.63
CA ILE A 191 8.34 13.60 -7.75
C ILE A 191 9.78 13.92 -7.35
N LEU A 192 10.19 13.44 -6.18
CA LEU A 192 11.54 13.56 -5.63
C LEU A 192 12.41 12.38 -6.06
N PRO A 193 13.74 12.46 -5.95
CA PRO A 193 14.61 11.32 -6.16
C PRO A 193 14.22 10.12 -5.28
N ALA A 194 14.45 8.90 -5.79
CA ALA A 194 14.29 7.70 -4.98
C ALA A 194 15.24 7.75 -3.77
N SER A 195 14.72 7.41 -2.58
CA SER A 195 15.52 7.41 -1.35
C SER A 195 16.62 6.36 -1.41
N ALA A 196 17.86 6.80 -1.14
CA ALA A 196 19.00 5.90 -0.99
C ALA A 196 18.81 4.90 0.17
N ASP A 197 18.14 5.31 1.25
CA ASP A 197 17.87 4.44 2.39
C ASP A 197 16.86 3.36 2.03
N LEU A 198 15.79 3.71 1.32
CA LEU A 198 14.80 2.73 0.84
C LEU A 198 15.40 1.76 -0.17
N ILE A 199 16.28 2.25 -1.06
CA ILE A 199 17.08 1.41 -1.96
C ILE A 199 17.92 0.41 -1.13
N GLY A 200 18.65 0.88 -0.12
CA GLY A 200 19.49 0.02 0.71
C GLY A 200 18.69 -1.02 1.51
N VAL A 201 17.51 -0.66 2.01
CA VAL A 201 16.60 -1.62 2.66
C VAL A 201 16.13 -2.66 1.65
N LEU A 202 15.73 -2.26 0.45
CA LEU A 202 15.27 -3.18 -0.60
C LEU A 202 16.38 -4.18 -0.96
N GLU A 203 17.59 -3.69 -1.23
CA GLU A 203 18.75 -4.52 -1.56
C GLU A 203 19.09 -5.51 -0.44
N THR A 204 18.94 -5.08 0.81
CA THR A 204 19.17 -5.94 1.98
C THR A 204 18.14 -7.07 2.06
N VAL A 205 16.86 -6.78 1.83
CA VAL A 205 15.77 -7.76 2.02
C VAL A 205 15.58 -8.69 0.81
N SER A 206 15.96 -8.25 -0.38
CA SER A 206 15.90 -9.00 -1.63
C SER A 206 17.19 -9.79 -1.88
N GLY A 207 18.35 -9.27 -1.50
CA GLY A 207 19.66 -9.77 -1.92
C GLY A 207 20.00 -9.43 -3.39
N GLU A 208 19.24 -8.53 -4.02
CA GLU A 208 19.33 -8.14 -5.43
C GLU A 208 19.36 -6.60 -5.53
N PRO A 209 19.96 -6.02 -6.59
CA PRO A 209 19.90 -4.57 -6.82
C PRO A 209 18.46 -4.03 -6.82
N ALA A 210 18.26 -2.86 -6.20
CA ALA A 210 16.94 -2.24 -6.16
C ALA A 210 16.44 -1.89 -7.57
N VAL A 211 15.17 -2.19 -7.85
CA VAL A 211 14.49 -1.75 -9.06
C VAL A 211 13.65 -0.52 -8.74
N VAL A 212 13.97 0.61 -9.38
CA VAL A 212 13.18 1.83 -9.29
C VAL A 212 12.43 2.05 -10.61
N PHE A 213 11.11 2.14 -10.55
CA PHE A 213 10.30 2.33 -11.77
C PHE A 213 10.02 3.81 -12.07
N PRO A 214 9.90 4.20 -13.34
CA PRO A 214 9.66 5.60 -13.71
C PRO A 214 8.23 6.02 -13.35
N LEU A 215 8.08 7.28 -12.98
CA LEU A 215 6.78 7.94 -12.83
C LEU A 215 6.61 9.02 -13.89
N SER A 216 5.38 9.21 -14.31
CA SER A 216 4.92 10.37 -15.05
C SER A 216 4.14 11.32 -14.14
N THR A 217 4.01 12.59 -14.51
CA THR A 217 3.25 13.56 -13.69
C THR A 217 1.80 13.14 -13.49
N GLN A 218 1.18 12.51 -14.49
CA GLN A 218 -0.19 11.99 -14.38
C GLN A 218 -0.33 10.95 -13.27
N ASP A 219 0.68 10.10 -13.02
CA ASP A 219 0.62 9.04 -11.99
C ASP A 219 0.39 9.57 -10.57
N ILE A 220 0.73 10.85 -10.31
CA ILE A 220 0.59 11.51 -9.02
C ILE A 220 -0.62 12.45 -8.94
N THR A 221 -1.52 12.36 -9.93
CA THR A 221 -2.80 13.10 -9.95
C THR A 221 -3.97 12.19 -9.55
N PRO A 222 -5.10 12.75 -9.07
CA PRO A 222 -6.24 11.94 -8.67
C PRO A 222 -6.80 11.10 -9.81
N TYR A 223 -7.20 9.88 -9.49
CA TYR A 223 -7.99 9.03 -10.36
C TYR A 223 -9.34 9.69 -10.71
N GLY A 224 -9.94 9.24 -11.81
CA GLY A 224 -11.22 9.78 -12.31
C GLY A 224 -11.10 11.06 -13.13
N ASN A 225 -9.89 11.61 -13.33
CA ASN A 225 -9.65 12.76 -14.20
C ASN A 225 -9.50 12.42 -15.70
N GLY A 226 -9.66 11.14 -16.07
CA GLY A 226 -9.57 10.66 -17.45
C GLY A 226 -8.16 10.52 -18.01
N LEU A 227 -7.11 10.79 -17.21
CA LEU A 227 -5.73 10.52 -17.60
C LEU A 227 -5.43 9.03 -17.46
N TYR A 228 -4.41 8.59 -18.20
CA TYR A 228 -3.82 7.28 -17.97
C TYR A 228 -2.95 7.33 -16.71
N HIS A 229 -2.95 6.27 -15.93
CA HIS A 229 -2.05 6.08 -14.80
C HIS A 229 -1.51 4.65 -14.88
N LEU A 230 -0.31 4.43 -14.36
CA LEU A 230 0.26 3.09 -14.28
C LEU A 230 -0.69 2.11 -13.57
N ASN A 231 -1.14 2.49 -12.37
CA ASN A 231 -2.21 1.91 -11.58
C ASN A 231 -2.46 2.79 -10.32
N SER A 232 -3.22 2.30 -9.34
CA SER A 232 -3.63 3.02 -8.13
C SER A 232 -2.52 3.24 -7.11
N ILE A 233 -1.31 2.72 -7.36
CA ILE A 233 -0.24 2.66 -6.36
C ILE A 233 0.11 4.02 -5.75
N LEU A 234 0.02 5.11 -6.50
CA LEU A 234 0.36 6.46 -6.00
C LEU A 234 -0.85 7.31 -5.63
N GLN A 235 -2.05 6.74 -5.58
CA GLN A 235 -3.22 7.46 -5.09
C GLN A 235 -3.13 7.93 -3.62
N PRO A 236 -2.37 7.31 -2.69
CA PRO A 236 -2.18 7.92 -1.39
C PRO A 236 -1.51 9.29 -1.48
N ALA A 237 -0.67 9.53 -2.50
CA ALA A 237 0.06 10.77 -2.66
C ALA A 237 -0.84 11.97 -2.98
N VAL A 238 -2.11 11.76 -3.34
CA VAL A 238 -3.08 12.85 -3.51
C VAL A 238 -3.88 13.14 -2.24
N ALA A 239 -3.81 12.24 -1.25
CA ALA A 239 -4.56 12.30 0.00
C ALA A 239 -3.74 12.83 1.19
N THR A 240 -2.42 12.91 1.05
CA THR A 240 -1.53 13.38 2.12
C THR A 240 -0.45 14.34 1.61
N ALA A 241 0.07 15.17 2.52
CA ALA A 241 1.27 15.97 2.31
C ALA A 241 2.56 15.20 2.69
N ALA A 242 2.42 14.06 3.38
CA ALA A 242 3.54 13.19 3.72
C ALA A 242 4.15 12.55 2.46
N PRO A 243 5.46 12.20 2.48
CA PRO A 243 6.08 11.46 1.40
C PRO A 243 5.47 10.07 1.23
N VAL A 244 5.17 9.71 -0.01
CA VAL A 244 4.60 8.41 -0.42
C VAL A 244 5.56 7.72 -1.38
N VAL A 245 5.78 6.43 -1.17
CA VAL A 245 6.53 5.56 -2.09
C VAL A 245 5.67 4.37 -2.45
N GLY A 246 5.50 4.15 -3.75
CA GLY A 246 4.86 2.96 -4.28
C GLY A 246 5.78 1.75 -4.18
N VAL A 247 5.27 0.63 -3.70
CA VAL A 247 5.92 -0.69 -3.65
C VAL A 247 5.15 -1.63 -4.58
N ALA A 248 5.63 -1.74 -5.81
CA ALA A 248 5.00 -2.48 -6.89
C ALA A 248 5.38 -3.97 -6.82
N ILE A 249 4.40 -4.86 -6.60
CA ILE A 249 4.60 -6.31 -6.79
C ILE A 249 4.46 -6.60 -8.28
N THR A 250 5.49 -7.18 -8.90
CA THR A 250 5.64 -7.19 -10.36
C THR A 250 5.98 -8.56 -10.94
N THR A 251 5.72 -8.70 -12.25
CA THR A 251 6.05 -9.86 -13.07
C THR A 251 6.70 -9.40 -14.38
N VAL A 252 7.46 -10.29 -15.01
CA VAL A 252 8.12 -10.01 -16.31
C VAL A 252 7.16 -9.94 -17.50
N THR A 253 5.92 -10.35 -17.32
CA THR A 253 4.87 -10.33 -18.34
C THR A 253 3.62 -9.69 -17.76
N PRO A 254 2.84 -8.95 -18.56
CA PRO A 254 1.57 -8.42 -18.10
C PRO A 254 0.63 -9.51 -17.61
N VAL A 255 0.09 -9.33 -16.41
CA VAL A 255 -0.93 -10.21 -15.82
C VAL A 255 -2.13 -9.38 -15.41
N ALA A 256 -3.34 -9.85 -15.77
CA ALA A 256 -4.58 -9.17 -15.41
C ALA A 256 -4.77 -9.14 -13.89
N GLY A 257 -5.31 -8.04 -13.37
CA GLY A 257 -5.64 -7.94 -11.93
C GLY A 257 -6.61 -9.06 -11.51
N CYS A 258 -7.56 -9.39 -12.38
CA CYS A 258 -8.53 -10.45 -12.16
C CYS A 258 -7.98 -11.88 -12.36
N ALA A 259 -6.72 -12.05 -12.80
CA ALA A 259 -6.17 -13.38 -13.06
C ALA A 259 -6.04 -14.20 -11.76
N THR A 260 -6.66 -15.38 -11.72
CA THR A 260 -6.49 -16.34 -10.63
C THR A 260 -5.24 -17.19 -10.83
N GLY A 261 -4.61 -17.62 -9.73
CA GLY A 261 -3.36 -18.41 -9.77
C GLY A 261 -2.11 -17.61 -10.22
N ALA A 262 -2.20 -16.28 -10.20
CA ALA A 262 -1.15 -15.35 -10.63
C ALA A 262 -0.34 -14.74 -9.47
N SER A 263 -0.66 -15.10 -8.24
CA SER A 263 0.01 -14.65 -7.03
C SER A 263 1.26 -15.48 -6.75
N HIS A 264 2.33 -14.82 -6.32
CA HIS A 264 3.59 -15.47 -5.97
C HIS A 264 3.93 -15.12 -4.53
N GLU A 265 3.79 -16.09 -3.63
CA GLU A 265 3.83 -15.89 -2.18
C GLU A 265 5.18 -15.36 -1.70
N VAL A 266 6.25 -15.72 -2.41
CA VAL A 266 7.61 -15.21 -2.15
C VAL A 266 7.76 -13.73 -2.50
N ASP A 267 7.08 -13.25 -3.54
CA ASP A 267 7.13 -11.85 -4.00
C ASP A 267 6.26 -10.98 -3.06
N ILE A 268 5.11 -11.50 -2.62
CA ILE A 268 4.27 -10.89 -1.57
C ILE A 268 5.05 -10.83 -0.24
N ALA A 269 5.73 -11.91 0.14
CA ALA A 269 6.54 -11.96 1.34
C ALA A 269 7.74 -11.00 1.29
N LEU A 270 8.28 -10.72 0.09
CA LEU A 270 9.31 -9.71 -0.09
C LEU A 270 8.76 -8.30 0.14
N ALA A 271 7.57 -7.96 -0.40
CA ALA A 271 6.89 -6.68 -0.14
C ALA A 271 6.61 -6.47 1.35
N ALA A 272 6.02 -7.47 2.01
CA ALA A 272 5.71 -7.42 3.43
C ALA A 272 6.99 -7.30 4.29
N ARG A 273 8.06 -8.04 3.93
CA ARG A 273 9.36 -7.94 4.60
C ARG A 273 9.97 -6.55 4.44
N PHE A 274 9.94 -5.99 3.23
CA PHE A 274 10.40 -4.64 2.94
C PHE A 274 9.66 -3.63 3.83
N ALA A 275 8.33 -3.67 3.87
CA ALA A 275 7.54 -2.78 4.71
C ALA A 275 7.90 -2.87 6.20
N VAL A 276 8.10 -4.09 6.73
CA VAL A 276 8.49 -4.31 8.13
C VAL A 276 9.88 -3.77 8.44
N GLU A 277 10.86 -3.94 7.54
CA GLU A 277 12.21 -3.39 7.76
C GLU A 277 12.25 -1.87 7.60
N VAL A 278 11.49 -1.29 6.66
CA VAL A 278 11.30 0.15 6.55
C VAL A 278 10.63 0.70 7.82
N ALA A 279 9.62 0.02 8.37
CA ALA A 279 8.99 0.42 9.63
C ALA A 279 10.01 0.54 10.77
N LYS A 280 10.89 -0.45 10.94
CA LYS A 280 11.94 -0.40 11.97
C LYS A 280 12.89 0.76 11.75
N GLY A 281 13.38 0.93 10.52
CA GLY A 281 14.36 1.97 10.20
C GLY A 281 13.77 3.37 10.29
N PHE A 282 12.59 3.59 9.72
CA PHE A 282 11.92 4.89 9.64
C PHE A 282 11.52 5.38 11.04
N THR A 283 10.86 4.52 11.81
CA THR A 283 10.44 4.88 13.17
C THR A 283 11.64 5.13 14.10
N ALA A 284 12.80 4.51 13.82
CA ALA A 284 14.05 4.77 14.52
C ALA A 284 14.82 6.03 14.04
N GLY A 285 14.37 6.68 12.96
CA GLY A 285 15.06 7.80 12.32
C GLY A 285 16.30 7.41 11.50
N ALA A 286 16.45 6.13 11.17
CA ALA A 286 17.58 5.58 10.40
C ALA A 286 17.29 5.41 8.90
N VAL A 287 16.01 5.46 8.51
CA VAL A 287 15.57 5.41 7.11
C VAL A 287 14.78 6.68 6.82
N SER A 288 15.19 7.44 5.81
CA SER A 288 14.51 8.64 5.34
C SER A 288 13.78 8.36 4.02
N PHE A 289 12.61 8.94 3.82
CA PHE A 289 11.90 8.81 2.53
C PHE A 289 12.42 9.79 1.48
N HIS A 290 13.07 10.89 1.91
CA HIS A 290 13.65 11.88 1.01
C HIS A 290 14.63 12.77 1.80
N ASP A 291 15.40 13.58 1.08
CA ASP A 291 16.20 14.66 1.67
C ASP A 291 15.29 15.89 1.90
N GLU A 292 15.00 16.17 3.17
CA GLU A 292 14.12 17.28 3.58
C GLU A 292 14.67 18.64 3.14
N ALA A 293 16.00 18.84 3.17
CA ALA A 293 16.61 20.11 2.79
C ALA A 293 16.51 20.36 1.28
N GLN A 294 16.70 19.31 0.47
CA GLN A 294 16.50 19.39 -0.98
C GLN A 294 15.03 19.60 -1.34
N ALA A 295 14.09 18.93 -0.66
CA ALA A 295 12.66 19.14 -0.88
C ALA A 295 12.22 20.57 -0.52
N ALA A 296 12.66 21.09 0.63
CA ALA A 296 12.38 22.47 1.04
C ALA A 296 12.98 23.48 0.04
N LEU A 297 14.18 23.22 -0.47
CA LEU A 297 14.80 24.07 -1.50
C LEU A 297 13.98 24.02 -2.80
N LEU A 298 13.56 22.83 -3.25
CA LEU A 298 12.73 22.66 -4.44
C LEU A 298 11.44 23.47 -4.34
N GLU A 299 10.71 23.37 -3.22
CA GLU A 299 9.49 24.14 -2.99
C GLU A 299 9.78 25.65 -2.91
N SER A 300 10.88 26.07 -2.29
CA SER A 300 11.24 27.50 -2.22
C SER A 300 11.54 28.12 -3.60
N LEU A 301 12.08 27.32 -4.53
CA LEU A 301 12.46 27.76 -5.87
C LEU A 301 11.29 27.76 -6.84
N TYR A 302 10.38 26.78 -6.71
CA TYR A 302 9.34 26.52 -7.71
C TYR A 302 7.90 26.65 -7.18
N GLY A 303 7.74 26.92 -5.89
CA GLY A 303 6.45 27.04 -5.21
C GLY A 303 5.83 25.68 -4.84
N PRO A 304 4.59 25.66 -4.33
CA PRO A 304 3.90 24.40 -4.04
C PRO A 304 3.37 23.72 -5.32
N ALA A 305 3.55 22.41 -5.43
CA ALA A 305 2.99 21.58 -6.50
C ALA A 305 1.65 20.90 -6.14
N THR A 306 1.06 21.24 -5.00
CA THR A 306 -0.16 20.61 -4.46
C THR A 306 -1.39 20.76 -5.36
N HIS A 307 -1.38 21.69 -6.31
CA HIS A 307 -2.41 21.80 -7.33
C HIS A 307 -2.55 20.53 -8.19
N LEU A 308 -1.49 19.73 -8.32
CA LEU A 308 -1.51 18.43 -9.01
C LEU A 308 -2.23 17.34 -8.21
N GLN A 309 -2.43 17.52 -6.90
CA GLN A 309 -3.18 16.59 -6.05
C GLN A 309 -4.71 16.82 -6.15
N THR A 310 -5.15 17.76 -6.99
CA THR A 310 -6.57 18.04 -7.25
C THR A 310 -7.00 17.43 -8.58
N THR A 311 -8.31 17.31 -8.80
CA THR A 311 -8.88 16.87 -10.10
C THR A 311 -8.58 17.85 -11.25
N GLY A 312 -7.86 18.94 -10.99
CA GLY A 312 -7.57 19.99 -11.95
C GLY A 312 -8.80 20.88 -12.22
N GLN A 313 -8.70 21.71 -13.25
CA GLN A 313 -9.79 22.56 -13.71
C GLN A 313 -10.70 21.76 -14.64
N VAL A 314 -11.49 20.84 -14.08
CA VAL A 314 -12.55 20.16 -14.85
C VAL A 314 -13.67 21.18 -15.09
N PRO A 315 -14.02 21.52 -16.35
CA PRO A 315 -15.18 22.37 -16.62
C PRO A 315 -16.43 21.66 -16.07
N ALA A 316 -17.25 22.39 -15.30
CA ALA A 316 -18.52 21.86 -14.82
C ALA A 316 -19.40 21.52 -16.03
N HIS A 317 -19.54 20.23 -16.34
CA HIS A 317 -20.42 19.62 -17.34
C HIS A 317 -20.44 20.25 -18.74
N ALA A 318 -20.00 19.49 -19.74
CA ALA A 318 -20.49 19.60 -21.12
C ALA A 318 -21.15 18.28 -21.51
#